data_AF-A0A7V1LI92-F1
#
_entry.id   AF-A0A7V1LI92-F1
#
_cell.length_a   1.000
_cell.length_b   1.000
_cell.length_c   1.000
_cell.angle_alpha   90.00
_cell.angle_beta   90.00
_cell.angle_gamma   90.00
#
_symmetry.space_group_name_H-M   'P 1'
#
loop_
_entity.id
_entity.type
_entity.pdbx_description
1 polymer ?
#
loop_
_entity_poly.entity_id
_entity_poly.type
_entity_poly.pdbx_seq_one_letter_code
_entity_poly.pdbx_strand_id
1 'polypeptide(L)'
;MIYREDKTDKKITIKKRTWFGMEGVVEISQSFFHKAGLGKIVIPHPPLVNLLLRLGLNRDDKNFLSITHEFGHLQTFPQSVIYFLLISYFTIIQGRTSWQEILFLLISTHSVWEIMAELFTISSSGHQYKLLYKEVSVIPRIVFWTITILFSIGGWFLLFL
;
A
#
# COMPACT_ATOMS: atom_id res chain seq x y z
N MET A 1 11.44 -10.94 18.09
CA MET A 1 10.81 -11.36 16.82
C MET A 1 10.52 -12.84 16.94
N ILE A 2 9.26 -13.24 17.07
CA ILE A 2 8.90 -14.66 17.24
C ILE A 2 8.44 -15.17 15.89
N TYR A 3 9.25 -16.03 15.27
CA TYR A 3 8.89 -16.77 14.07
C TYR A 3 8.23 -18.08 14.50
N ARG A 4 6.99 -18.34 14.09
CA ARG A 4 6.37 -19.66 14.20
C ARG A 4 6.18 -20.21 12.79
N GLU A 5 6.88 -21.27 12.46
CA GLU A 5 6.89 -21.88 11.13
C GLU A 5 5.91 -23.06 11.11
N ASP A 6 4.92 -23.03 10.21
CA ASP A 6 4.01 -24.17 9.96
C ASP A 6 4.19 -24.63 8.51
N LYS A 7 4.33 -25.94 8.32
CA LYS A 7 4.74 -26.59 7.05
C LYS A 7 3.53 -27.22 6.38
N THR A 8 2.71 -26.39 5.73
CA THR A 8 1.86 -26.69 4.55
C THR A 8 1.06 -25.41 4.31
N ASP A 9 1.18 -24.82 3.12
CA ASP A 9 0.63 -23.48 2.82
C ASP A 9 1.25 -22.35 3.68
N LYS A 10 2.54 -22.06 3.43
CA LYS A 10 3.35 -21.13 4.25
C LYS A 10 2.72 -19.73 4.28
N LYS A 11 2.01 -19.47 5.37
CA LYS A 11 1.49 -18.16 5.73
C LYS A 11 2.49 -17.47 6.64
N ILE A 12 2.90 -16.26 6.26
CA ILE A 12 3.81 -15.44 7.05
C ILE A 12 2.98 -14.37 7.73
N THR A 13 2.86 -14.47 9.06
CA THR A 13 2.20 -13.46 9.89
C THR A 13 3.24 -12.67 10.65
N ILE A 14 3.24 -11.35 10.46
CA ILE A 14 4.05 -10.41 11.23
C ILE A 14 3.13 -9.57 12.10
N LYS A 15 3.53 -9.41 13.36
CA LYS A 15 2.94 -8.45 14.29
C LYS A 15 4.00 -7.43 14.69
N LYS A 16 3.71 -6.15 14.50
CA LYS A 16 4.64 -5.05 14.82
C LYS A 16 3.87 -3.81 15.23
N ARG A 17 4.42 -3.05 16.18
CA ARG A 17 3.80 -1.80 16.64
C ARG A 17 3.95 -0.69 15.60
N THR A 18 2.88 0.04 15.31
CA THR A 18 2.91 1.26 14.51
C THR A 18 3.52 2.42 15.30
N TRP A 19 3.95 3.49 14.64
CA TRP A 19 4.53 4.66 15.32
C TRP A 19 3.54 5.35 16.26
N PHE A 20 2.24 5.25 15.98
CA PHE A 20 1.13 5.76 16.80
C PHE A 20 0.65 4.73 17.84
N GLY A 21 1.41 3.66 18.08
CA GLY A 21 1.26 2.81 19.25
C GLY A 21 0.31 1.61 19.12
N MET A 22 -0.37 1.42 17.99
CA MET A 22 -1.25 0.28 17.74
C MET A 22 -0.49 -0.97 17.27
N GLU A 23 -1.00 -2.16 17.56
CA GLU A 23 -0.46 -3.41 16.99
C GLU A 23 -0.88 -3.51 15.52
N GLY A 24 0.05 -3.50 14.58
CA GLY A 24 -0.20 -3.84 13.18
C GLY A 24 0.02 -5.32 12.93
N VAL A 25 -0.92 -5.94 12.21
CA VAL A 25 -0.88 -7.34 11.82
C VAL A 25 -0.86 -7.41 10.29
N VAL A 26 0.15 -8.07 9.75
CA VAL A 26 0.30 -8.34 8.32
C VAL A 26 0.40 -9.83 8.10
N GLU A 27 -0.38 -10.33 7.16
CA GLU A 27 -0.42 -11.73 6.81
C GLU A 27 -0.29 -11.90 5.30
N ILE A 28 0.81 -12.50 4.86
CA ILE A 28 1.00 -12.88 3.46
C ILE A 28 0.84 -14.39 3.37
N SER A 29 0.00 -14.85 2.45
CA SER A 29 -0.21 -16.25 2.17
C SER A 29 0.28 -16.58 0.76
N GLN A 30 0.42 -17.88 0.46
CA GLN A 30 0.65 -18.31 -0.92
C GLN A 30 -0.61 -18.17 -1.81
N SER A 31 -1.77 -18.01 -1.18
CA SER A 31 -2.99 -17.66 -1.90
C SER A 31 -2.94 -16.21 -2.37
N PHE A 32 -3.79 -15.86 -3.34
CA PHE A 32 -3.86 -14.50 -3.86
C PHE A 32 -4.23 -13.46 -2.79
N PHE A 33 -4.79 -13.83 -1.63
CA PHE A 33 -5.21 -12.84 -0.63
C PHE A 33 -4.15 -12.62 0.45
N HIS A 34 -3.87 -11.35 0.72
CA HIS A 34 -3.14 -10.89 1.90
C HIS A 34 -4.13 -10.41 2.96
N LYS A 35 -3.68 -10.24 4.20
CA LYS A 35 -4.47 -9.56 5.23
C LYS A 35 -3.68 -8.48 5.94
N ALA A 36 -4.22 -7.26 5.83
CA ALA A 36 -3.86 -5.99 6.46
C ALA A 36 -4.66 -5.66 7.71
N GLY A 37 -4.10 -5.27 8.87
CA GLY A 37 -4.97 -4.72 9.91
C GLY A 37 -4.32 -4.22 11.20
N LEU A 38 -5.16 -3.67 12.09
CA LEU A 38 -4.78 -3.16 13.39
C LEU A 38 -5.44 -3.98 14.52
N GLY A 39 -4.61 -4.55 15.39
CA GLY A 39 -5.01 -5.39 16.51
C GLY A 39 -5.78 -6.62 16.06
N LYS A 40 -7.04 -6.72 16.49
CA LYS A 40 -7.93 -7.85 16.14
C LYS A 40 -8.67 -7.66 14.82
N ILE A 41 -8.65 -6.46 14.25
CA ILE A 41 -9.35 -6.14 12.99
C ILE A 41 -8.36 -6.31 11.84
N VAL A 42 -8.58 -7.34 11.03
CA VAL A 42 -7.70 -7.72 9.93
C VAL A 42 -8.56 -7.97 8.69
N ILE A 43 -8.27 -7.23 7.61
CA ILE A 43 -9.07 -7.20 6.40
C ILE A 43 -8.33 -7.95 5.29
N PRO A 44 -8.93 -9.01 4.72
CA PRO A 44 -8.38 -9.67 3.55
C PRO A 44 -8.52 -8.78 2.31
N HIS A 45 -7.48 -8.68 1.50
CA HIS A 45 -7.52 -7.93 0.25
C HIS A 45 -6.59 -8.55 -0.80
N PRO A 46 -6.89 -8.32 -2.10
CA PRO A 46 -6.01 -8.72 -3.18
C PRO A 46 -4.79 -7.78 -3.29
N PRO A 47 -3.56 -8.29 -3.39
CA PRO A 47 -2.32 -7.52 -3.38
C PRO A 47 -1.98 -7.06 -4.79
N LEU A 48 -2.88 -6.35 -5.47
CA LEU A 48 -2.71 -5.99 -6.89
C LEU A 48 -1.44 -5.17 -7.13
N VAL A 49 -1.19 -4.16 -6.28
CA VAL A 49 0.01 -3.32 -6.37
C VAL A 49 1.27 -4.13 -6.07
N ASN A 50 1.24 -4.96 -5.03
CA ASN A 50 2.33 -5.88 -4.71
C ASN A 50 2.57 -6.90 -5.85
N LEU A 51 1.54 -7.38 -6.54
CA LEU A 51 1.69 -8.26 -7.69
C LEU A 51 2.47 -7.56 -8.80
N LEU A 52 2.12 -6.31 -9.13
CA LEU A 52 2.80 -5.51 -10.15
C LEU A 52 4.23 -5.16 -9.72
N LEU A 53 4.39 -4.54 -8.55
CA LEU A 53 5.68 -4.03 -8.08
C LEU A 53 6.72 -5.13 -7.90
N ARG A 54 6.29 -6.32 -7.45
CA ARG A 54 7.20 -7.43 -7.14
C ARG A 54 7.40 -8.40 -8.31
N LEU A 55 6.96 -8.05 -9.53
CA LEU A 55 7.23 -8.86 -10.72
C LEU A 55 8.75 -9.06 -10.91
N GLY A 56 9.16 -10.31 -11.12
CA GLY A 56 10.56 -10.69 -11.36
C GLY A 56 11.39 -10.95 -10.10
N LEU A 57 10.87 -10.67 -8.91
CA LEU A 57 11.55 -11.04 -7.66
C LEU A 57 11.38 -12.53 -7.35
N ASN A 58 12.38 -13.12 -6.69
CA ASN A 58 12.21 -14.43 -6.07
C ASN A 58 11.21 -14.35 -4.91
N ARG A 59 10.80 -15.52 -4.41
CA ARG A 59 9.74 -15.63 -3.40
C ARG A 59 10.08 -14.90 -2.10
N ASP A 60 11.30 -15.03 -1.60
CA ASP A 60 11.68 -14.50 -0.29
C ASP A 60 11.78 -12.98 -0.35
N ASP A 61 12.37 -12.44 -1.41
CA ASP A 61 12.48 -11.00 -1.65
C ASP A 61 11.10 -10.36 -1.88
N LYS A 62 10.24 -11.03 -2.66
CA LYS A 62 8.84 -10.64 -2.84
C LYS A 62 8.12 -10.58 -1.50
N ASN A 63 8.20 -11.63 -0.70
CA ASN A 63 7.52 -11.67 0.60
C ASN A 63 8.03 -10.59 1.54
N PHE A 64 9.35 -10.38 1.61
CA PHE A 64 9.96 -9.34 2.45
C PHE A 64 9.43 -7.95 2.09
N LEU A 65 9.47 -7.58 0.80
CA LEU A 65 9.01 -6.28 0.34
C LEU A 65 7.49 -6.13 0.43
N SER A 66 6.73 -7.18 0.12
CA SER A 66 5.28 -7.16 0.26
C SER A 66 4.87 -6.97 1.72
N ILE A 67 5.47 -7.70 2.67
CA ILE A 67 5.17 -7.51 4.10
C ILE A 67 5.46 -6.07 4.53
N THR A 68 6.60 -5.53 4.09
CA THR A 68 7.00 -4.17 4.43
C THR A 68 6.02 -3.14 3.85
N HIS A 69 5.52 -3.38 2.64
CA HIS A 69 4.51 -2.55 1.99
C HIS A 69 3.14 -2.62 2.67
N GLU A 70 2.65 -3.82 2.97
CA GLU A 70 1.41 -4.01 3.73
C GLU A 70 1.49 -3.32 5.10
N PHE A 71 2.64 -3.41 5.76
CA PHE A 71 2.88 -2.71 7.01
C PHE A 71 2.98 -1.19 6.80
N GLY A 72 3.49 -0.75 5.65
CA GLY A 72 3.53 0.64 5.21
C GLY A 72 2.14 1.26 5.14
N HIS A 73 1.12 0.54 4.67
CA HIS A 73 -0.28 1.01 4.75
C HIS A 73 -0.70 1.30 6.19
N LEU A 74 -0.39 0.40 7.12
CA LEU A 74 -0.74 0.56 8.53
C LEU A 74 0.01 1.74 9.17
N GLN A 75 1.28 1.94 8.80
CA GLN A 75 2.09 3.05 9.30
C GLN A 75 1.65 4.40 8.76
N THR A 76 1.13 4.44 7.54
CA THR A 76 0.67 5.66 6.86
C THR A 76 -0.84 5.88 6.96
N PHE A 77 -1.54 5.02 7.71
CA PHE A 77 -2.99 5.09 7.87
C PHE A 77 -3.48 6.42 8.48
N PRO A 78 -2.86 6.98 9.55
CA PRO A 78 -3.29 8.29 10.05
C PRO A 78 -3.19 9.39 8.98
N GLN A 79 -2.15 9.37 8.15
CA GLN A 79 -1.95 10.32 7.06
C GLN A 79 -2.99 10.12 5.94
N SER A 80 -3.31 8.88 5.59
CA SER A 80 -4.34 8.61 4.58
C SER A 80 -5.74 9.02 5.05
N VAL A 81 -6.05 8.88 6.34
CA VAL A 81 -7.30 9.41 6.92
C VAL A 81 -7.35 10.94 6.82
N ILE A 82 -6.28 11.64 7.19
CA ILE A 82 -6.21 13.11 7.07
C ILE A 82 -6.40 13.54 5.61
N TYR A 83 -5.70 12.88 4.68
CA TYR A 83 -5.82 13.17 3.25
C TYR A 83 -7.25 12.93 2.74
N PHE A 84 -7.88 11.81 3.11
CA PHE A 84 -9.27 11.50 2.75
C PHE A 84 -10.25 12.55 3.26
N LEU A 85 -10.10 12.99 4.53
CA LEU A 85 -10.95 14.03 5.11
C LEU A 85 -10.77 15.38 4.39
N LEU A 86 -9.54 15.72 4.01
CA LEU A 86 -9.24 16.94 3.24
C LEU A 86 -9.92 16.93 1.87
N ILE A 87 -9.78 15.83 1.12
CA ILE A 87 -10.44 15.66 -0.18
C ILE A 87 -11.96 15.72 -0.03
N SER A 88 -12.52 15.03 0.98
CA SER A 88 -13.95 15.05 1.26
C SER A 88 -14.47 16.45 1.58
N TYR A 89 -13.72 17.22 2.38
CA TYR A 89 -14.06 18.60 2.71
C TYR A 89 -14.14 19.51 1.48
N PHE A 90 -13.13 19.47 0.60
CA PHE A 90 -13.15 20.26 -0.63
C PHE A 90 -14.27 19.85 -1.58
N THR A 91 -14.52 18.55 -1.69
CA THR A 91 -15.61 17.99 -2.49
C THR A 91 -16.97 18.54 -2.06
N ILE A 92 -17.23 18.58 -0.74
CA ILE A 92 -18.48 19.10 -0.18
C ILE A 92 -18.64 20.60 -0.48
N ILE A 93 -17.57 21.39 -0.32
CA ILE A 93 -17.62 22.85 -0.52
C ILE A 93 -17.91 23.22 -1.98
N GLN A 94 -17.41 22.42 -2.94
CA GLN A 94 -17.65 22.68 -4.35
C GLN A 94 -19.08 22.39 -4.79
N GLY A 95 -19.84 21.60 -4.02
CA GLY A 95 -21.24 21.31 -4.27
C GLY A 95 -21.52 20.57 -5.59
N ARG A 96 -20.48 20.06 -6.24
CA ARG A 96 -20.55 19.30 -7.50
C ARG A 96 -19.92 17.93 -7.26
N THR A 97 -20.73 16.88 -7.31
CA THR A 97 -20.18 15.53 -7.31
C THR A 97 -21.16 14.54 -7.94
N SER A 98 -20.94 14.29 -9.22
CA SER A 98 -21.45 13.11 -9.88
C SER A 98 -20.82 11.84 -9.26
N TRP A 99 -21.46 10.69 -9.43
CA TRP A 99 -20.93 9.42 -8.95
C TRP A 99 -19.57 9.08 -9.59
N GLN A 100 -19.33 9.51 -10.83
CA GLN A 100 -18.06 9.32 -11.52
C GLN A 100 -16.93 10.10 -10.84
N GLU A 101 -17.20 11.33 -10.42
CA GLU A 101 -16.23 12.18 -9.72
C GLU A 101 -15.90 11.59 -8.35
N ILE A 102 -16.91 11.13 -7.60
CA ILE A 102 -16.70 10.46 -6.31
C ILE A 102 -15.81 9.23 -6.49
N LEU A 103 -16.11 8.38 -7.48
CA LEU A 103 -15.31 7.18 -7.75
C LEU A 103 -13.86 7.55 -8.10
N PHE A 104 -13.67 8.57 -8.93
CA PHE A 104 -12.34 9.04 -9.32
C PHE A 104 -11.56 9.57 -8.12
N LEU A 105 -12.19 10.34 -7.24
CA LEU A 105 -11.57 10.85 -6.01
C LEU A 105 -11.18 9.72 -5.06
N LEU A 106 -11.99 8.67 -4.94
CA LEU A 106 -11.64 7.48 -4.15
C LEU A 106 -10.41 6.76 -4.73
N ILE A 107 -10.32 6.61 -6.06
CA ILE A 107 -9.15 6.03 -6.74
C ILE A 107 -7.92 6.90 -6.53
N SER A 108 -8.07 8.24 -6.61
CA SER A 108 -7.00 9.19 -6.32
C SER A 108 -6.50 9.06 -4.88
N THR A 109 -7.39 9.07 -3.89
CA THR A 109 -7.03 8.88 -2.48
C THR A 109 -6.33 7.55 -2.23
N HIS A 110 -6.83 6.46 -2.83
CA HIS A 110 -6.18 5.16 -2.72
C HIS A 110 -4.79 5.18 -3.36
N SER A 111 -4.62 5.81 -4.52
CA SER A 111 -3.32 5.97 -5.20
C SER A 111 -2.30 6.73 -4.34
N VAL A 112 -2.72 7.76 -3.62
CA VAL A 112 -1.85 8.47 -2.66
C VAL A 112 -1.43 7.54 -1.52
N TRP A 113 -2.34 6.69 -1.03
CA TRP A 113 -2.00 5.73 0.03
C TRP A 113 -1.02 4.66 -0.43
N GLU A 114 -1.14 4.18 -1.66
CA GLU A 114 -0.19 3.27 -2.32
C GLU A 114 1.21 3.91 -2.46
N ILE A 115 1.26 5.18 -2.88
CA ILE A 115 2.52 5.95 -2.94
C ILE A 115 3.17 6.01 -1.55
N MET A 116 2.40 6.39 -0.52
CA MET A 116 2.92 6.49 0.85
C MET A 116 3.43 5.14 1.38
N ALA A 117 2.71 4.04 1.13
CA ALA A 117 3.11 2.70 1.53
C ALA A 117 4.40 2.24 0.83
N GLU A 118 4.56 2.51 -0.47
CA GLU A 118 5.80 2.16 -1.18
C GLU A 118 6.97 3.06 -0.79
N LEU A 119 6.74 4.36 -0.55
CA LEU A 119 7.77 5.25 0.02
C LEU A 119 8.22 4.77 1.40
N PHE A 120 7.28 4.31 2.25
CA PHE A 120 7.61 3.68 3.51
C PHE A 120 8.46 2.42 3.30
N THR A 121 8.13 1.59 2.30
CA THR A 121 8.89 0.38 1.96
C THR A 121 10.33 0.70 1.55
N ILE A 122 10.50 1.70 0.68
CA ILE A 122 11.81 2.15 0.21
C ILE A 122 12.65 2.69 1.38
N SER A 123 12.07 3.57 2.20
CA SER A 123 12.77 4.21 3.32
C SER A 123 13.13 3.22 4.43
N SER A 124 12.24 2.29 4.78
CA SER A 124 12.48 1.30 5.83
C SER A 124 13.44 0.17 5.41
N SER A 125 13.48 -0.19 4.12
CA SER A 125 14.39 -1.20 3.59
C SER A 125 15.74 -0.62 3.16
N GLY A 126 15.81 0.69 2.90
CA GLY A 126 17.04 1.41 2.60
C GLY A 126 17.83 0.82 1.42
N HIS A 127 19.12 0.54 1.64
CA HIS A 127 20.00 -0.03 0.62
C HIS A 127 19.54 -1.40 0.13
N GLN A 128 18.91 -2.20 1.01
CA GLN A 128 18.42 -3.53 0.66
C GLN A 128 17.39 -3.47 -0.47
N TYR A 129 16.49 -2.48 -0.48
CA TYR A 129 15.50 -2.31 -1.56
C TYR A 129 16.16 -2.26 -2.93
N LYS A 130 17.26 -1.50 -3.08
CA LYS A 130 17.98 -1.36 -4.35
C LYS A 130 18.66 -2.67 -4.74
N LEU A 131 19.25 -3.38 -3.78
CA LEU A 131 19.91 -4.66 -4.02
C LEU A 131 18.93 -5.73 -4.52
N LEU A 132 17.75 -5.83 -3.90
CA LEU A 132 16.72 -6.81 -4.29
C LEU A 132 16.25 -6.61 -5.74
N TYR A 133 16.24 -5.36 -6.22
CA TYR A 133 15.83 -5.03 -7.58
C TYR A 133 16.96 -4.87 -8.59
N LYS A 134 18.22 -5.11 -8.21
CA LYS A 134 19.38 -4.82 -9.06
C LYS A 134 19.30 -5.51 -10.43
N GLU A 135 18.87 -6.77 -10.44
CA GLU A 135 18.76 -7.61 -11.65
C GLU A 135 17.31 -7.76 -12.14
N VAL A 136 16.39 -6.95 -11.62
CA VAL A 136 14.96 -7.01 -11.94
C VAL A 136 14.56 -5.79 -12.76
N SER A 137 13.82 -6.03 -13.84
CA SER A 137 13.30 -4.98 -14.73
C SER A 137 12.67 -3.82 -13.94
N VAL A 138 12.97 -2.60 -14.38
CA VAL A 138 12.42 -1.37 -13.79
C VAL A 138 11.02 -1.03 -14.30
N ILE A 139 10.59 -1.66 -15.39
CA ILE A 139 9.33 -1.35 -16.09
C ILE A 139 8.11 -1.43 -15.14
N PRO A 140 7.91 -2.48 -14.32
CA PRO A 140 6.74 -2.55 -13.43
C PRO A 140 6.69 -1.41 -12.41
N ARG A 141 7.85 -0.96 -11.93
CA ARG A 141 7.96 0.17 -11.00
C ARG A 141 7.63 1.49 -11.69
N ILE A 142 8.12 1.70 -12.92
CA ILE A 142 7.76 2.89 -13.72
C ILE A 142 6.25 2.95 -13.92
N VAL A 143 5.63 1.83 -14.35
CA VAL A 143 4.18 1.75 -14.56
C VAL A 143 3.41 2.10 -13.28
N PHE A 144 3.79 1.50 -12.14
CA PHE A 144 3.20 1.81 -10.85
C PHE A 144 3.26 3.32 -10.55
N TRP A 145 4.47 3.90 -10.58
CA TRP A 145 4.67 5.31 -10.24
C TRP A 145 3.91 6.24 -11.18
N THR A 146 3.94 5.98 -12.48
CA THR A 146 3.21 6.80 -13.46
C THR A 146 1.71 6.77 -13.20
N ILE A 147 1.12 5.58 -13.03
CA ILE A 147 -0.34 5.46 -12.84
C ILE A 147 -0.79 6.11 -11.53
N THR A 148 -0.12 5.80 -10.41
CA THR A 148 -0.53 6.34 -9.11
C THR A 148 -0.34 7.85 -9.02
N ILE A 149 0.74 8.40 -9.59
CA ILE A 149 0.96 9.85 -9.66
C ILE A 149 -0.11 10.52 -10.53
N LEU A 150 -0.43 9.95 -11.70
CA LEU A 150 -1.46 10.51 -12.59
C LEU A 150 -2.84 10.56 -11.92
N PHE A 151 -3.26 9.49 -11.23
CA PHE A 151 -4.51 9.50 -10.49
C PHE A 151 -4.50 10.50 -9.32
N SER A 152 -3.39 10.56 -8.58
CA SER A 152 -3.23 11.50 -7.46
C SER A 152 -3.33 12.95 -7.91
N ILE A 153 -2.63 13.30 -9.00
CA ILE A 153 -2.67 14.64 -9.61
C ILE A 153 -4.06 14.92 -10.19
N GLY A 154 -4.64 13.95 -10.90
CA GLY A 154 -5.98 14.07 -11.48
C GLY A 154 -7.05 14.39 -10.44
N GLY A 155 -6.96 13.81 -9.23
CA GLY A 155 -7.93 14.09 -8.16
C GLY A 155 -7.87 15.53 -7.68
N TRP A 156 -6.67 16.11 -7.61
CA TRP A 156 -6.50 17.53 -7.30
C TRP A 156 -7.00 18.44 -8.43
N PHE A 157 -6.74 18.09 -9.70
CA PHE A 157 -7.29 18.82 -10.84
C PHE A 157 -8.81 18.81 -10.84
N LEU A 158 -9.42 17.67 -10.54
CA LEU A 158 -10.87 17.54 -10.49
C LEU A 158 -11.51 18.43 -9.40
N LEU A 159 -10.79 18.67 -8.30
CA LEU A 159 -11.26 19.59 -7.27
C LEU A 159 -11.08 21.06 -7.68
N PHE A 160 -10.06 21.43 -8.44
CA PHE A 160 -9.74 22.85 -8.65
C PHE A 160 -10.09 23.42 -10.02
N LEU A 161 -10.69 22.61 -10.90
CA LEU A 161 -11.20 23.01 -12.22
C LEU A 161 -12.72 22.86 -12.28
#